data_AF-A0A1F5UI26-F1
#
_entry.id   AF-A0A1F5UI26-F1
#
_cell.length_a   1.000
_cell.length_b   1.000
_cell.length_c   1.000
_cell.angle_alpha   90.00
_cell.angle_beta   90.00
_cell.angle_gamma   90.00
#
_symmetry.space_group_name_H-M   'P 1'
#
loop_
_entity.id
_entity.type
_entity.pdbx_description
1 polymer ?
#
loop_
_entity_poly.entity_id
_entity_poly.type
_entity_poly.pdbx_seq_one_letter_code
_entity_poly.pdbx_strand_id
1 'polypeptide(L)'
;MKIGVCPQSRGKMKKKVSAKNEILVIVNAVIAFGCGVLLVGELLFSGMELEDTINYYFLAVPYLLLGVYLFLRGKKVILDKLRFLTLAVILLFAVSILYIIAIPRTYWYTPELSRSVTLWSIPIMGFISLFTIREKSRRITYIVVYLLMILFAFIGQPRIDGILEKSRDGATKGNLAAIRCAISIYHDENKGIWPEDLTSNFTSYLYPIPTAKATVLGNSSDVTIVDGAPKTKGKGWAYNPKTGEIWANSIKKDTKRVPYSSY
;
A
#
# COMPACT_ATOMS: atom_id res chain seq x y z
N MET A 1 18.67 21.53 39.42
CA MET A 1 18.17 21.64 38.03
C MET A 1 18.38 20.29 37.37
N LYS A 2 17.32 19.50 37.15
CA LYS A 2 17.44 18.15 36.55
C LYS A 2 17.64 18.33 35.05
N ILE A 3 18.88 18.14 34.59
CA ILE A 3 19.23 18.11 33.17
C ILE A 3 18.55 16.87 32.58
N GLY A 4 17.41 17.09 31.92
CA GLY A 4 16.69 16.06 31.21
C GLY A 4 17.53 15.64 30.01
N VAL A 5 18.23 14.51 30.13
CA VAL A 5 18.98 13.91 29.03
C VAL A 5 18.03 13.77 27.85
N CYS A 6 18.26 14.56 26.80
CA CYS A 6 17.52 14.43 25.57
C CYS A 6 17.73 12.98 25.11
N PRO A 7 16.66 12.16 24.96
CA PRO A 7 16.84 10.80 24.52
C PRO A 7 17.50 10.89 23.15
N GLN A 8 18.80 10.57 23.08
CA GLN A 8 19.47 10.29 21.83
C GLN A 8 18.69 9.13 21.24
N SER A 9 17.72 9.49 20.42
CA SER A 9 17.06 8.63 19.48
C SER A 9 18.13 8.24 18.47
N ARG A 10 19.02 7.32 18.88
CA ARG A 10 19.55 6.27 18.00
C ARG A 10 18.37 5.38 17.63
N GLY A 11 17.40 5.99 16.96
CA GLY A 11 16.46 5.31 16.12
C GLY A 11 17.34 4.65 15.10
N LYS A 12 17.59 3.35 15.29
CA LYS A 12 17.88 2.45 14.18
C LYS A 12 16.85 2.84 13.14
N MET A 13 17.28 3.58 12.11
CA MET A 13 16.50 3.82 10.91
C MET A 13 16.33 2.43 10.31
N LYS A 14 15.39 1.66 10.87
CA LYS A 14 14.73 0.58 10.16
C LYS A 14 14.19 1.31 8.96
N LYS A 15 14.90 1.18 7.82
CA LYS A 15 14.42 1.59 6.52
C LYS A 15 12.97 1.13 6.49
N LYS A 16 12.04 2.05 6.75
CA LYS A 16 10.64 1.88 6.40
C LYS A 16 10.69 1.98 4.89
N VAL A 17 11.13 0.90 4.25
CA VAL A 17 10.87 0.64 2.86
C VAL A 17 9.36 0.78 2.79
N SER A 18 8.96 1.90 2.18
CA SER A 18 7.59 2.38 2.18
C SER A 18 6.71 1.22 1.74
N ALA A 19 5.82 0.76 2.61
CA ALA A 19 4.90 -0.33 2.29
C ALA A 19 4.11 -0.04 0.99
N LYS A 20 3.97 1.23 0.60
CA LYS A 20 3.45 1.65 -0.70
C LYS A 20 4.26 1.12 -1.89
N ASN A 21 5.59 1.11 -1.80
CA ASN A 21 6.44 0.64 -2.90
C ASN A 21 6.36 -0.87 -3.05
N GLU A 22 6.15 -1.61 -1.95
CA GLU A 22 5.96 -3.06 -2.02
C GLU A 22 4.60 -3.44 -2.60
N ILE A 23 3.53 -2.72 -2.26
CA ILE A 23 2.20 -2.93 -2.85
C ILE A 23 2.22 -2.59 -4.35
N LEU A 24 2.90 -1.50 -4.75
CA LEU A 24 2.98 -1.11 -6.15
C LEU A 24 3.71 -2.15 -7.01
N VAL A 25 4.76 -2.79 -6.48
CA VAL A 25 5.47 -3.88 -7.17
C VAL A 25 4.57 -5.10 -7.35
N ILE A 26 3.74 -5.44 -6.36
CA ILE A 26 2.78 -6.55 -6.47
C ILE A 26 1.68 -6.22 -7.49
N VAL A 27 1.13 -5.01 -7.47
CA VAL A 27 0.10 -4.58 -8.42
C VAL A 27 0.65 -4.60 -9.85
N ASN A 28 1.86 -4.08 -10.08
CA ASN A 28 2.49 -4.12 -11.40
C ASN A 28 2.78 -5.54 -11.89
N ALA A 29 3.17 -6.45 -10.99
CA ALA A 29 3.37 -7.86 -11.34
C ALA A 29 2.05 -8.55 -11.74
N VAL A 30 0.95 -8.26 -11.04
CA VAL A 30 -0.39 -8.78 -11.37
C VAL A 30 -0.90 -8.22 -12.69
N ILE A 31 -0.68 -6.92 -12.96
CA ILE A 31 -1.06 -6.29 -14.23
C ILE A 31 -0.23 -6.86 -15.38
N ALA A 32 1.08 -7.04 -15.21
CA ALA A 32 1.94 -7.65 -16.21
C ALA A 32 1.51 -9.10 -16.52
N PHE A 33 1.13 -9.87 -15.49
CA PHE A 33 0.59 -11.21 -15.66
C PHE A 33 -0.75 -11.19 -16.42
N GLY A 34 -1.66 -10.29 -16.06
CA GLY A 34 -2.94 -10.11 -16.76
C GLY A 34 -2.76 -9.70 -18.23
N CYS A 35 -1.82 -8.79 -18.52
CA CYS A 35 -1.47 -8.41 -19.90
C CYS A 35 -0.86 -9.56 -20.68
N GLY A 36 -0.01 -10.39 -20.06
CA GLY A 36 0.53 -11.59 -20.69
C GLY A 36 -0.58 -12.57 -21.09
N VAL A 37 -1.56 -12.80 -20.22
CA VAL A 37 -2.71 -13.66 -20.54
C VAL A 37 -3.57 -13.09 -21.67
N LEU A 38 -3.76 -11.77 -21.70
CA LEU A 38 -4.51 -11.09 -22.77
C LEU A 38 -3.79 -11.13 -24.12
N LEU A 39 -2.47 -10.88 -24.15
CA LEU A 39 -1.65 -10.95 -25.37
C LEU A 39 -1.61 -12.37 -25.94
N VAL A 40 -1.54 -13.40 -25.08
CA VAL A 40 -1.61 -14.79 -25.55
C VAL A 40 -3.02 -15.11 -26.05
N GLY A 41 -4.07 -14.52 -25.46
CA GLY A 41 -5.44 -14.59 -25.97
C GLY A 41 -5.60 -13.97 -27.37
N GLU A 42 -4.90 -12.88 -27.67
CA GLU A 42 -4.89 -12.27 -29.02
C GLU A 42 -4.07 -13.09 -30.02
N LEU A 43 -2.93 -13.65 -29.62
CA LEU A 43 -2.13 -14.56 -30.47
C LEU A 43 -2.86 -15.88 -30.77
N LEU A 44 -3.75 -16.32 -29.88
CA LEU A 44 -4.68 -17.43 -30.12
C LEU A 44 -5.69 -17.10 -31.24
N PHE A 45 -6.04 -15.83 -31.41
CA PHE A 45 -6.98 -15.38 -32.44
C PHE A 45 -6.31 -15.17 -33.81
N SER A 46 -4.97 -15.14 -33.90
CA SER A 46 -4.25 -14.92 -35.16
C SER A 46 -4.00 -16.18 -36.00
N GLY A 47 -4.66 -17.30 -35.67
CA GLY A 47 -4.74 -18.47 -36.56
C GLY A 47 -3.55 -19.44 -36.49
N MET A 48 -2.82 -19.49 -35.38
CA MET A 48 -1.88 -20.59 -35.14
C MET A 48 -2.63 -21.92 -35.01
N GLU A 49 -2.04 -23.00 -35.53
CA GLU A 49 -2.62 -24.33 -35.39
C GLU A 49 -2.71 -24.73 -33.91
N LEU A 50 -3.83 -25.37 -33.55
CA LEU A 50 -4.21 -25.65 -32.16
C LEU A 50 -3.17 -26.50 -31.41
N GLU A 51 -2.46 -27.38 -32.12
CA GLU A 51 -1.44 -28.27 -31.54
C GLU A 51 -0.21 -27.51 -31.03
N ASP A 52 0.27 -26.51 -31.77
CA ASP A 52 1.40 -25.69 -31.33
C ASP A 52 1.04 -24.81 -30.14
N THR A 53 -0.21 -24.35 -30.09
CA THR A 53 -0.68 -23.48 -29.01
C THR A 53 -0.83 -24.24 -27.69
N ILE A 54 -1.31 -25.49 -27.73
CA ILE A 54 -1.40 -26.34 -26.55
C ILE A 54 0.00 -26.64 -26.00
N ASN A 55 0.97 -26.96 -26.86
CA ASN A 55 2.35 -27.21 -26.46
C ASN A 55 3.01 -25.97 -25.85
N TYR A 56 2.76 -24.78 -26.41
CA TYR A 56 3.27 -23.53 -25.86
C TYR A 56 2.70 -23.23 -24.47
N TYR A 57 1.40 -23.43 -24.25
CA TYR A 57 0.77 -23.26 -22.94
C TYR A 57 1.31 -24.24 -21.89
N PHE A 58 1.50 -25.51 -22.29
CA PHE A 58 2.03 -26.54 -21.40
C PHE A 58 3.47 -26.24 -20.97
N LEU A 59 4.27 -25.62 -21.83
CA LEU A 59 5.63 -25.20 -21.50
C LEU A 59 5.66 -23.89 -20.71
N ALA A 60 4.97 -22.84 -21.15
CA ALA A 60 5.14 -21.48 -20.64
C ALA A 60 4.53 -21.25 -19.24
N VAL A 61 3.39 -21.87 -18.95
CA VAL A 61 2.66 -21.66 -17.70
C VAL A 61 3.45 -22.15 -16.46
N PRO A 62 4.03 -23.36 -16.46
CA PRO A 62 4.85 -23.83 -15.33
C PRO A 62 6.03 -22.90 -15.03
N TYR A 63 6.70 -22.35 -16.06
CA TYR A 63 7.83 -21.44 -15.87
C TYR A 63 7.40 -20.09 -15.28
N LEU A 64 6.24 -19.55 -15.69
CA LEU A 64 5.67 -18.34 -15.09
C LEU A 64 5.29 -18.55 -13.62
N LEU A 65 4.65 -19.68 -13.29
CA LEU A 65 4.30 -20.04 -11.91
C LEU A 65 5.55 -20.25 -11.05
N LEU A 66 6.60 -20.87 -11.60
CA LEU A 66 7.88 -21.04 -10.92
C LEU A 66 8.58 -19.70 -10.68
N GLY A 67 8.53 -18.78 -11.64
CA GLY A 67 9.08 -17.42 -11.50
C GLY A 67 8.39 -16.63 -10.36
N VAL A 68 7.05 -16.68 -10.31
CA VAL A 68 6.26 -16.05 -9.23
C VAL A 68 6.58 -16.71 -7.88
N TYR A 69 6.68 -18.05 -7.83
CA TYR A 69 7.01 -18.77 -6.61
C TYR A 69 8.40 -18.41 -6.07
N LEU A 70 9.41 -18.38 -6.93
CA LEU A 70 10.79 -18.02 -6.55
C LEU A 70 10.88 -16.56 -6.09
N PHE A 71 10.17 -15.65 -6.75
CA PHE A 71 10.09 -14.24 -6.33
C PHE A 71 9.48 -14.09 -4.93
N LEU A 72 8.44 -14.86 -4.61
CA LEU A 72 7.78 -14.84 -3.30
C LEU A 72 8.60 -15.52 -2.20
N ARG A 73 9.41 -16.54 -2.53
CA ARG A 73 10.23 -17.30 -1.56
C ARG A 73 11.25 -16.42 -0.81
N GLY A 74 11.69 -15.31 -1.40
CA GLY A 74 12.65 -14.38 -0.78
C GLY A 74 12.10 -13.55 0.40
N LYS A 75 10.78 -13.46 0.60
CA LYS A 75 10.16 -12.58 1.60
C LYS A 75 9.41 -13.35 2.70
N LYS A 76 10.16 -13.84 3.70
CA LYS A 76 9.67 -14.66 4.83
C LYS A 76 8.49 -14.09 5.63
N VAL A 77 8.30 -12.77 5.68
CA VAL A 77 7.31 -12.13 6.59
C VAL A 77 5.90 -12.04 5.98
N ILE A 78 5.75 -12.20 4.66
CA ILE A 78 4.46 -12.11 3.96
C ILE A 78 3.89 -13.52 3.64
N LEU A 79 4.70 -14.56 3.85
CA LEU A 79 4.45 -15.91 3.36
C LEU A 79 3.18 -16.56 3.92
N ASP A 80 2.84 -16.34 5.19
CA ASP A 80 1.72 -17.06 5.82
C ASP A 80 0.34 -16.55 5.37
N LYS A 81 0.21 -15.26 5.01
CA LYS A 81 -1.04 -14.73 4.45
C LYS A 81 -1.16 -14.95 2.94
N LEU A 82 -0.04 -15.01 2.22
CA LEU A 82 -0.04 -15.20 0.77
C LEU A 82 -0.11 -16.67 0.34
N ARG A 83 0.27 -17.61 1.21
CA ARG A 83 0.21 -19.06 0.93
C ARG A 83 -1.17 -19.53 0.49
N PHE A 84 -2.23 -19.03 1.13
CA PHE A 84 -3.61 -19.35 0.75
C PHE A 84 -3.98 -18.79 -0.62
N LEU A 85 -3.51 -17.60 -0.96
CA LEU A 85 -3.80 -16.98 -2.26
C LEU A 85 -3.05 -17.70 -3.39
N THR A 86 -1.77 -18.04 -3.19
CA THR A 86 -1.00 -18.79 -4.19
C THR A 86 -1.59 -20.19 -4.42
N LEU A 87 -2.04 -20.87 -3.36
CA LEU A 87 -2.69 -22.18 -3.49
C LEU A 87 -4.04 -22.05 -4.21
N ALA A 88 -4.82 -21.01 -3.92
CA ALA A 88 -6.09 -20.77 -4.62
C ALA A 88 -5.89 -20.50 -6.12
N VAL A 89 -4.87 -19.70 -6.49
CA VAL A 89 -4.56 -19.41 -7.90
C VAL A 89 -4.07 -20.66 -8.62
N ILE A 90 -3.19 -21.45 -8.00
CA ILE A 90 -2.71 -22.72 -8.58
C ILE A 90 -3.87 -23.71 -8.77
N LEU A 91 -4.82 -23.78 -7.82
CA LEU A 91 -5.97 -24.67 -7.89
C LEU A 91 -6.95 -24.24 -8.99
N LEU A 92 -7.21 -22.94 -9.14
CA LEU A 92 -8.02 -22.40 -10.22
C LEU A 92 -7.40 -22.69 -11.60
N PHE A 93 -6.08 -22.55 -11.71
CA PHE A 93 -5.34 -22.83 -12.95
C PHE A 93 -5.34 -24.33 -13.29
N ALA A 94 -5.17 -25.21 -12.31
CA ALA A 94 -5.24 -26.65 -12.49
C ALA A 94 -6.64 -27.10 -12.97
N VAL A 95 -7.70 -26.49 -12.44
CA VAL A 95 -9.09 -26.74 -12.87
C VAL A 95 -9.31 -26.28 -14.31
N SER A 96 -8.70 -25.16 -14.74
CA SER A 96 -8.82 -24.69 -16.12
C SER A 96 -8.09 -25.59 -17.11
N ILE A 97 -6.89 -26.09 -16.77
CA ILE A 97 -6.16 -27.05 -17.62
C ILE A 97 -6.93 -28.37 -17.75
N LEU A 98 -7.42 -28.92 -16.64
CA LEU A 98 -8.21 -30.14 -16.65
C LEU A 98 -9.50 -29.98 -17.46
N TYR A 99 -10.12 -28.80 -17.42
CA TYR A 99 -11.30 -28.49 -18.22
C TYR A 99 -10.99 -28.50 -19.73
N ILE A 100 -9.84 -27.99 -20.15
CA ILE A 100 -9.41 -28.00 -21.56
C ILE A 100 -9.14 -29.43 -22.06
N ILE A 101 -8.49 -30.26 -21.23
CA ILE A 101 -8.17 -31.66 -21.59
C ILE A 101 -9.44 -32.53 -21.65
N ALA A 102 -10.46 -32.20 -20.85
CA ALA A 102 -11.68 -32.99 -20.72
C ALA A 102 -12.68 -32.82 -21.89
N ILE A 103 -12.47 -31.88 -22.83
CA ILE A 103 -13.37 -31.69 -23.98
C ILE A 103 -13.07 -32.79 -25.03
N PRO A 104 -14.03 -33.67 -25.36
CA PRO A 104 -13.81 -34.74 -26.33
C PRO A 104 -13.48 -34.20 -27.72
N ARG A 105 -12.46 -34.79 -28.35
CA ARG A 105 -11.90 -34.41 -29.67
C ARG A 105 -12.91 -34.52 -30.84
N THR A 106 -14.11 -35.05 -30.61
CA THR A 106 -15.12 -35.35 -31.64
C THR A 106 -16.02 -34.16 -32.00
N TYR A 107 -16.00 -33.06 -31.25
CA TYR A 107 -16.88 -31.90 -31.50
C TYR A 107 -16.31 -30.84 -32.47
N TRP A 108 -15.20 -31.13 -33.15
CA TRP A 108 -14.43 -30.11 -33.89
C TRP A 108 -14.70 -30.05 -35.41
N TYR A 109 -15.63 -30.83 -35.96
CA TYR A 109 -15.71 -31.07 -37.42
C TYR A 109 -17.03 -30.73 -38.13
N THR A 110 -17.87 -29.84 -37.59
CA THR A 110 -19.06 -29.36 -38.34
C THR A 110 -19.03 -27.84 -38.59
N PRO A 111 -19.01 -27.39 -39.86
CA PRO A 111 -18.75 -25.99 -40.23
C PRO A 111 -19.93 -25.01 -40.02
N GLU A 112 -21.13 -25.49 -39.72
CA GLU A 112 -22.32 -24.63 -39.53
C GLU A 112 -22.40 -23.95 -38.15
N LEU A 113 -21.52 -24.30 -37.20
CA LEU A 113 -21.51 -23.75 -35.84
C LEU A 113 -20.49 -22.60 -35.65
N SER A 114 -19.93 -22.03 -36.73
CA SER A 114 -18.93 -20.94 -36.62
C SER A 114 -19.54 -19.54 -36.43
N ARG A 115 -20.85 -19.34 -36.72
CA ARG A 115 -21.53 -18.05 -36.52
C ARG A 115 -22.23 -17.89 -35.16
N SER A 116 -22.32 -18.94 -34.34
CA SER A 116 -22.92 -18.90 -33.00
C SER A 116 -21.90 -18.82 -31.86
N VAL A 117 -20.62 -19.10 -32.13
CA VAL A 117 -19.53 -19.05 -31.13
C VAL A 117 -19.07 -17.60 -30.84
N THR A 118 -19.41 -16.66 -31.72
CA THR A 118 -19.20 -15.22 -31.50
C THR A 118 -20.35 -14.51 -30.78
N LEU A 119 -21.36 -15.26 -30.31
CA LEU A 119 -22.34 -14.80 -29.30
C LEU A 119 -21.93 -15.35 -27.93
N TRP A 120 -20.79 -14.82 -27.49
CA TRP A 120 -20.25 -14.71 -26.12
C TRP A 120 -21.04 -15.33 -24.96
N SER A 121 -20.30 -15.80 -23.94
CA SER A 121 -20.68 -15.74 -22.52
C SER A 121 -21.65 -16.79 -21.92
N ILE A 122 -22.13 -17.76 -22.69
CA ILE A 122 -23.03 -18.81 -22.14
C ILE A 122 -22.35 -19.81 -21.17
N PRO A 123 -21.01 -20.04 -21.08
CA PRO A 123 -20.50 -21.00 -20.09
C PRO A 123 -20.37 -20.44 -18.67
N ILE A 124 -20.68 -19.16 -18.41
CA ILE A 124 -21.02 -18.72 -17.04
C ILE A 124 -22.34 -19.39 -16.58
N MET A 125 -23.24 -19.76 -17.50
CA MET A 125 -24.43 -20.56 -17.18
C MET A 125 -24.16 -22.07 -17.07
N GLY A 126 -23.08 -22.60 -17.63
CA GLY A 126 -22.72 -24.02 -17.48
C GLY A 126 -22.26 -24.37 -16.06
N PHE A 127 -21.66 -23.41 -15.34
CA PHE A 127 -21.32 -23.55 -13.92
C PHE A 127 -22.56 -23.56 -13.00
N ILE A 128 -23.73 -23.17 -13.52
CA ILE A 128 -25.03 -23.28 -12.84
C ILE A 128 -25.66 -24.67 -13.06
N SER A 129 -25.28 -25.40 -14.12
CA SER A 129 -25.96 -26.64 -14.53
C SER A 129 -25.26 -27.96 -14.16
N LEU A 130 -24.06 -27.95 -13.54
CA LEU A 130 -23.36 -29.18 -13.13
C LEU A 130 -22.96 -29.23 -11.63
N PHE A 131 -23.65 -28.47 -10.77
CA PHE A 131 -23.77 -28.77 -9.33
C PHE A 131 -25.05 -29.59 -9.03
N THR A 132 -25.61 -30.20 -10.06
CA THR A 132 -26.65 -31.22 -10.03
C THR A 132 -25.98 -32.58 -9.90
N ILE A 133 -25.91 -33.11 -8.66
CA ILE A 133 -26.01 -34.53 -8.24
C ILE A 133 -25.56 -34.60 -6.76
N ARG A 134 -26.51 -34.28 -5.85
CA ARG A 134 -26.89 -34.97 -4.59
C ARG A 134 -27.79 -34.01 -3.80
N GLU A 135 -29.10 -34.16 -4.00
CA GLU A 135 -29.96 -33.03 -4.35
C GLU A 135 -30.71 -32.30 -3.21
N LYS A 136 -30.66 -32.75 -1.95
CA LYS A 136 -31.62 -32.20 -0.96
C LYS A 136 -31.03 -31.32 0.16
N SER A 137 -29.71 -31.32 0.37
CA SER A 137 -29.13 -30.68 1.58
C SER A 137 -28.14 -29.53 1.33
N ARG A 138 -27.71 -29.27 0.07
CA ARG A 138 -26.66 -28.26 -0.23
C ARG A 138 -27.12 -26.87 -0.63
N ARG A 139 -28.39 -26.66 -0.99
CA ARG A 139 -28.90 -25.31 -1.34
C ARG A 139 -28.81 -24.35 -0.14
N ILE A 140 -29.00 -24.86 1.07
CA ILE A 140 -28.91 -24.09 2.31
C ILE A 140 -27.47 -23.59 2.55
N THR A 141 -26.45 -24.41 2.33
CA THR A 141 -25.05 -24.05 2.64
C THR A 141 -24.55 -22.86 1.81
N TYR A 142 -24.88 -22.80 0.52
CA TYR A 142 -24.48 -21.67 -0.33
C TYR A 142 -25.21 -20.38 0.02
N ILE A 143 -26.51 -20.46 0.33
CA ILE A 143 -27.30 -19.32 0.78
C ILE A 143 -26.72 -18.76 2.08
N VAL A 144 -26.36 -19.63 3.03
CA VAL A 144 -25.75 -19.24 4.31
C VAL A 144 -24.38 -18.58 4.11
N VAL A 145 -23.50 -19.16 3.28
CA VAL A 145 -22.17 -18.57 3.03
C VAL A 145 -22.28 -17.22 2.32
N TYR A 146 -23.16 -17.10 1.33
CA TYR A 146 -23.39 -15.85 0.61
C TYR A 146 -23.94 -14.75 1.53
N LEU A 147 -24.92 -15.09 2.38
CA LEU A 147 -25.45 -14.18 3.39
C LEU A 147 -24.36 -13.72 4.37
N LEU A 148 -23.48 -14.63 4.82
CA LEU A 148 -22.37 -14.28 5.69
C LEU A 148 -21.35 -13.37 4.99
N MET A 149 -21.03 -13.60 3.72
CA MET A 149 -20.12 -12.72 2.97
C MET A 149 -20.67 -11.31 2.80
N ILE A 150 -21.96 -11.19 2.50
CA ILE A 150 -22.63 -9.88 2.45
C ILE A 150 -22.57 -9.21 3.83
N LEU A 151 -22.91 -9.93 4.90
CA LEU A 151 -22.86 -9.40 6.26
C LEU A 151 -21.46 -8.90 6.64
N PHE A 152 -20.41 -9.68 6.33
CA PHE A 152 -19.03 -9.27 6.59
C PHE A 152 -18.59 -8.07 5.74
N ALA A 153 -19.06 -7.96 4.50
CA ALA A 153 -18.79 -6.80 3.65
C ALA A 153 -19.39 -5.51 4.24
N PHE A 154 -20.61 -5.57 4.78
CA PHE A 154 -21.25 -4.42 5.43
C PHE A 154 -20.58 -4.01 6.75
N ILE A 155 -20.16 -4.98 7.58
CA ILE A 155 -19.49 -4.70 8.86
C ILE A 155 -18.02 -4.29 8.64
N GLY A 156 -17.40 -4.76 7.56
CA GLY A 156 -15.96 -4.76 7.36
C GLY A 156 -15.34 -3.46 6.87
N GLN A 157 -16.07 -2.37 6.67
CA GLN A 157 -15.49 -1.11 6.20
C GLN A 157 -14.91 -0.30 7.38
N PRO A 158 -13.56 -0.24 7.56
CA PRO A 158 -12.98 0.60 8.60
C PRO A 158 -13.16 2.09 8.25
N ARG A 159 -13.56 2.90 9.23
CA ARG A 159 -13.54 4.37 9.10
C ARG A 159 -12.08 4.84 9.12
N ILE A 160 -11.55 5.21 7.96
CA ILE A 160 -10.19 5.75 7.81
C ILE A 160 -10.17 7.28 8.05
N ASP A 161 -11.34 7.89 8.25
CA ASP A 161 -11.50 9.32 8.42
C ASP A 161 -10.69 9.84 9.61
N GLY A 162 -9.76 10.75 9.32
CA GLY A 162 -8.93 11.41 10.34
C GLY A 162 -7.71 10.61 10.83
N ILE A 163 -7.50 9.34 10.43
CA ILE A 163 -6.27 8.60 10.79
C ILE A 163 -5.05 9.24 10.12
N LEU A 164 -5.22 9.72 8.88
CA LEU A 164 -4.18 10.43 8.14
C LEU A 164 -3.80 11.75 8.79
N GLU A 165 -4.79 12.54 9.25
CA GLU A 165 -4.51 13.83 9.90
C GLU A 165 -3.82 13.61 11.26
N LYS A 166 -4.30 12.65 12.07
CA LYS A 166 -3.61 12.26 13.31
C LYS A 166 -2.17 11.81 13.08
N SER A 167 -1.92 11.11 11.97
CA SER A 167 -0.57 10.66 11.61
C SER A 167 0.34 11.83 11.20
N ARG A 168 -0.21 12.83 10.50
CA ARG A 168 0.50 14.07 10.14
C ARG A 168 0.80 14.94 11.37
N ASP A 169 -0.12 15.01 12.32
CA ASP A 169 0.06 15.73 13.58
C ASP A 169 1.12 15.05 14.45
N GLY A 170 1.08 13.72 14.53
CA GLY A 170 2.11 12.92 15.20
C GLY A 170 3.50 13.09 14.58
N ALA A 171 3.59 13.10 13.24
CA ALA A 171 4.85 13.36 12.55
C ALA A 171 5.37 14.78 12.80
N THR A 172 4.49 15.78 12.83
CA THR A 172 4.85 17.18 13.12
C THR A 172 5.41 17.33 14.54
N LYS A 173 4.78 16.69 15.54
CA LYS A 173 5.30 16.65 16.93
C LYS A 173 6.66 15.97 17.02
N GLY A 174 6.84 14.85 16.33
CA GLY A 174 8.14 14.16 16.26
C GLY A 174 9.23 15.04 15.66
N ASN A 175 8.93 15.74 14.57
CA ASN A 175 9.86 16.66 13.93
C ASN A 175 10.19 17.86 14.82
N LEU A 176 9.20 18.44 15.49
CA LEU A 176 9.41 19.54 16.45
C LEU A 176 10.32 19.12 17.60
N ALA A 177 10.11 17.92 18.16
CA ALA A 177 10.96 17.38 19.22
C ALA A 177 12.40 17.15 18.75
N ALA A 178 12.61 16.70 17.51
CA ALA A 178 13.94 16.57 16.92
C ALA A 178 14.64 17.94 16.80
N ILE A 179 13.93 18.98 16.35
CA ILE A 179 14.48 20.34 16.27
C ILE A 179 14.85 20.87 17.66
N ARG A 180 13.96 20.72 18.66
CA ARG A 180 14.24 21.11 20.05
C ARG A 180 15.49 20.45 20.61
N CYS A 181 15.68 19.16 20.32
CA CYS A 181 16.87 18.44 20.77
C CYS A 181 18.14 19.00 20.11
N ALA A 182 18.11 19.28 18.81
CA ALA A 182 19.24 19.86 18.12
C ALA A 182 19.57 21.29 18.63
N ILE A 183 18.55 22.10 18.93
CA ILE A 183 18.73 23.43 19.52
C ILE A 183 19.37 23.33 20.91
N SER A 184 18.94 22.36 21.72
CA SER A 184 19.55 22.12 23.04
C SER A 184 21.02 21.74 22.93
N ILE A 185 21.39 20.85 21.99
CA ILE A 185 22.78 20.46 21.77
C ILE A 185 23.62 21.67 21.33
N TYR A 186 23.10 22.49 20.41
CA TYR A 186 23.76 23.73 19.99
C TYR A 186 24.01 24.66 21.17
N HIS A 187 22.99 24.87 22.01
CA HIS A 187 23.09 25.76 23.17
C HIS A 187 24.14 25.27 24.17
N ASP A 188 24.21 23.95 24.40
CA ASP A 188 25.17 23.35 25.31
C ASP A 188 26.62 23.47 24.77
N GLU A 189 26.82 23.32 23.46
CA GLU A 189 28.14 23.46 22.83
C GLU A 189 28.59 24.93 22.68
N ASN A 190 27.66 25.85 22.47
CA ASN A 190 27.93 27.29 22.28
C ASN A 190 27.85 28.11 23.58
N LYS A 191 28.17 27.49 24.72
CA LYS A 191 28.28 28.16 26.03
C LYS A 191 27.01 28.92 26.44
N GLY A 192 25.85 28.38 26.11
CA GLY A 192 24.55 28.97 26.47
C GLY A 192 24.03 30.02 25.50
N ILE A 193 24.64 30.14 24.31
CA ILE A 193 24.18 31.05 23.25
C ILE A 193 23.19 30.28 22.36
N TRP A 194 21.98 30.83 22.17
CA TRP A 194 20.99 30.30 21.24
C TRP A 194 21.36 30.66 19.78
N PRO A 195 21.03 29.82 18.79
CA PRO A 195 21.31 30.15 17.39
C PRO A 195 20.45 31.35 16.94
N GLU A 196 21.03 32.31 16.22
CA GLU A 196 20.26 33.44 15.66
C GLU A 196 19.31 33.00 14.54
N ASP A 197 19.72 31.99 13.78
CA ASP A 197 18.96 31.41 12.67
C ASP A 197 19.22 29.90 12.57
N LEU A 198 18.16 29.16 12.20
CA LEU A 198 18.19 27.70 12.03
C LEU A 198 18.57 27.30 10.60
N THR A 199 18.61 28.21 9.62
CA THR A 199 18.86 27.86 8.22
C THR A 199 20.33 27.90 7.81
N SER A 200 21.10 28.85 8.33
CA SER A 200 22.50 29.10 7.94
C SER A 200 23.52 28.40 8.84
N ASN A 201 23.62 28.81 10.10
CA ASN A 201 24.67 28.37 11.03
C ASN A 201 24.36 27.06 11.78
N PHE A 202 23.14 26.54 11.63
CA PHE A 202 22.65 25.39 12.40
C PHE A 202 22.75 24.05 11.63
N THR A 203 23.27 24.08 10.40
CA THR A 203 23.31 22.93 9.48
C THR A 203 24.15 21.77 9.98
N SER A 204 25.14 21.99 10.86
CA SER A 204 25.95 20.93 11.49
C SER A 204 25.16 20.07 12.48
N TYR A 205 24.13 20.62 13.12
CA TYR A 205 23.34 19.95 14.16
C TYR A 205 22.11 19.26 13.59
N LEU A 206 21.48 19.87 12.57
CA LEU A 206 20.27 19.34 11.95
C LEU A 206 20.17 19.77 10.49
N TYR A 207 20.47 18.85 9.57
CA TYR A 207 20.29 19.07 8.14
C TYR A 207 19.74 17.82 7.42
N PRO A 208 18.71 17.97 6.56
CA PRO A 208 17.88 19.16 6.37
C PRO A 208 16.89 19.38 7.53
N ILE A 209 16.39 20.62 7.69
CA ILE A 209 15.30 20.91 8.65
C ILE A 209 14.07 20.08 8.25
N PRO A 210 13.52 19.26 9.17
CA PRO A 210 12.38 18.42 8.85
C PRO A 210 11.14 19.27 8.58
N THR A 211 10.40 18.95 7.52
CA THR A 211 9.16 19.66 7.15
C THR A 211 8.05 19.44 8.17
N ALA A 212 7.23 20.47 8.43
CA ALA A 212 6.02 20.36 9.23
C ALA A 212 4.90 19.66 8.44
N LYS A 213 4.57 18.41 8.81
CA LYS A 213 3.68 17.53 8.01
C LYS A 213 2.18 17.81 8.17
N ALA A 214 1.78 18.61 9.16
CA ALA A 214 0.38 18.96 9.37
C ALA A 214 -0.16 19.73 8.16
N THR A 215 -1.37 19.39 7.72
CA THR A 215 -1.97 19.95 6.49
C THR A 215 -2.05 21.48 6.55
N VAL A 216 -2.33 22.01 7.75
CA VAL A 216 -2.44 23.45 7.99
C VAL A 216 -1.12 24.22 7.90
N LEU A 217 0.02 23.53 8.04
CA LEU A 217 1.38 24.10 7.98
C LEU A 217 1.99 24.01 6.57
N GLY A 218 1.29 23.37 5.64
CA GLY A 218 1.65 23.37 4.21
C GLY A 218 2.81 22.45 3.82
N ASN A 219 3.19 21.46 4.64
CA ASN A 219 4.36 20.60 4.38
C ASN A 219 5.67 21.36 4.17
N SER A 220 5.79 22.55 4.78
CA SER A 220 6.95 23.42 4.63
C SER A 220 8.00 23.18 5.72
N SER A 221 9.27 23.37 5.39
CA SER A 221 10.43 23.42 6.31
C SER A 221 10.86 24.84 6.65
N ASP A 222 10.13 25.86 6.20
CA ASP A 222 10.46 27.26 6.41
C ASP A 222 10.43 27.60 7.90
N VAL A 223 11.40 28.38 8.35
CA VAL A 223 11.50 28.87 9.73
C VAL A 223 11.26 30.38 9.70
N THR A 224 10.29 30.86 10.48
CA THR A 224 10.02 32.28 10.68
C THR A 224 10.50 32.70 12.05
N ILE A 225 11.30 33.77 12.12
CA ILE A 225 11.78 34.33 13.39
C ILE A 225 10.66 35.16 14.03
N VAL A 226 10.35 34.89 15.30
CA VAL A 226 9.28 35.55 16.07
C VAL A 226 9.71 35.78 17.52
N ASP A 227 9.23 36.87 18.14
CA ASP A 227 9.51 37.21 19.55
C ASP A 227 8.58 36.48 20.56
N GLY A 228 7.87 35.43 20.13
CA GLY A 228 6.97 34.65 20.99
C GLY A 228 6.06 33.71 20.18
N ALA A 229 5.15 33.03 20.88
CA ALA A 229 4.23 32.09 20.24
C ALA A 229 3.44 32.75 19.08
N PRO A 230 3.30 32.07 17.92
CA PRO A 230 2.69 32.66 16.73
C PRO A 230 1.22 33.03 16.98
N LYS A 231 0.86 34.27 16.64
CA LYS A 231 -0.51 34.83 16.76
C LYS A 231 -1.30 34.81 15.45
N THR A 232 -0.63 34.54 14.34
CA THR A 232 -1.22 34.49 13.00
C THR A 232 -1.04 33.10 12.39
N LYS A 233 -1.75 32.86 11.28
CA LYS A 233 -1.59 31.63 10.51
C LYS A 233 -0.35 31.77 9.62
N GLY A 234 0.69 30.99 9.90
CA GLY A 234 1.86 30.87 9.06
C GLY A 234 2.01 29.48 8.43
N LYS A 235 3.22 29.18 7.95
CA LYS A 235 3.65 27.89 7.42
C LYS A 235 4.95 27.48 8.12
N GLY A 236 5.21 26.17 8.15
CA GLY A 236 6.44 25.62 8.72
C GLY A 236 6.57 25.87 10.23
N TRP A 237 7.72 26.42 10.63
CA TRP A 237 8.15 26.58 12.01
C TRP A 237 8.26 28.06 12.39
N ALA A 238 8.05 28.34 13.67
CA ALA A 238 8.24 29.65 14.27
C ALA A 238 9.29 29.52 15.38
N TYR A 239 10.35 30.33 15.33
CA TYR A 239 11.50 30.21 16.22
C TYR A 239 11.80 31.55 16.91
N ASN A 240 12.13 31.49 18.21
CA ASN A 240 12.56 32.65 18.97
C ASN A 240 14.05 32.53 19.34
N PRO A 241 14.95 33.35 18.75
CA PRO A 241 16.38 33.30 19.03
C PRO A 241 16.74 33.79 20.43
N LYS A 242 15.86 34.52 21.13
CA LYS A 242 16.13 35.00 22.50
C LYS A 242 15.93 33.91 23.55
N THR A 243 14.91 33.06 23.35
CA THR A 243 14.52 32.04 24.33
C THR A 243 14.91 30.63 23.91
N GLY A 244 15.28 30.41 22.64
CA GLY A 244 15.52 29.08 22.08
C GLY A 244 14.24 28.29 21.82
N GLU A 245 13.08 28.88 22.03
CA GLU A 245 11.80 28.21 21.86
C GLU A 245 11.43 28.09 20.38
N ILE A 246 10.85 26.94 20.03
CA ILE A 246 10.34 26.67 18.69
C ILE A 246 8.94 26.12 18.76
N TRP A 247 8.09 26.58 17.84
CA TRP A 247 6.69 26.20 17.71
C TRP A 247 6.35 25.86 16.26
N ALA A 248 5.24 25.15 16.07
CA ALA A 248 4.61 25.09 14.75
C ALA A 248 3.91 26.43 14.45
N ASN A 249 4.16 26.97 13.25
CA ASN A 249 3.74 28.33 12.88
C ASN A 249 2.24 28.43 12.52
N SER A 250 1.35 28.14 13.47
CA SER A 250 -0.10 28.21 13.24
C SER A 250 -0.90 28.31 14.54
N ILE A 251 -1.94 29.15 14.51
CA ILE A 251 -2.99 29.25 15.54
C ILE A 251 -4.11 28.22 15.39
N LYS A 252 -4.11 27.42 14.31
CA LYS A 252 -5.13 26.38 14.12
C LYS A 252 -4.98 25.28 15.18
N LYS A 253 -6.03 24.50 15.36
CA LYS A 253 -6.07 23.37 16.30
C LYS A 253 -5.90 22.04 15.58
N ASP A 254 -5.21 21.10 16.24
CA ASP A 254 -5.11 19.67 15.93
C ASP A 254 -6.50 19.00 15.91
N THR A 255 -6.59 17.80 15.36
CA THR A 255 -7.68 16.84 15.61
C THR A 255 -8.09 16.71 17.08
N LYS A 256 -7.17 16.91 18.04
CA LYS A 256 -7.45 16.94 19.50
C LYS A 256 -7.89 18.29 20.06
N ARG A 257 -8.15 19.29 19.21
CA ARG A 257 -8.50 20.68 19.59
C ARG A 257 -7.40 21.44 20.36
N VAL A 258 -6.15 20.98 20.27
CA VAL A 258 -4.96 21.64 20.85
C VAL A 258 -4.31 22.53 19.79
N PRO A 259 -3.98 23.81 20.07
CA PRO A 259 -3.33 24.67 19.09
C PRO A 259 -1.94 24.14 18.71
N TYR A 260 -1.56 24.25 17.43
CA TYR A 260 -0.23 23.80 16.97
C TYR A 260 0.91 24.58 17.65
N SER A 261 0.66 25.83 18.02
CA SER A 261 1.61 26.66 18.77
C SER A 261 1.91 26.16 20.18
N SER A 262 1.15 25.21 20.75
CA SER A 262 1.41 24.65 22.08
C SER A 262 2.06 23.26 22.06
N TYR A 263 2.45 22.77 20.88
CA TYR A 263 3.19 21.51 20.77
C TYR A 263 4.57 21.60 21.40
#